data_AF-A0AA44SHX8-F1
#
_entry.id   AF-A0AA44SHX8-F1
#
_cell.length_a   1.000
_cell.length_b   1.000
_cell.length_c   1.000
_cell.angle_alpha   90.00
_cell.angle_beta   90.00
_cell.angle_gamma   90.00
#
_symmetry.space_group_name_H-M   'P 1'
#
loop_
_entity.id
_entity.type
_entity.pdbx_description
1 polymer ?
#
loop_
_entity_poly.entity_id
_entity_poly.type
_entity_poly.pdbx_seq_one_letter_code
_entity_poly.pdbx_strand_id
1 'polypeptide(L)'
;MLQISVRFSPEQVKAMRSGTFAALQQEIERRLTPRYPQLWLNIGKSSQTALDVSGARSDKEKSDIMNTLEAIWQDDTWLPE
;
A
#
# COMPACT_ATOMS: atom_id res chain seq x y z
N MET A 1 -6.66 -10.41 10.82
CA MET A 1 -5.63 -10.36 9.77
C MET A 1 -5.82 -9.03 9.06
N LEU A 2 -4.77 -8.23 8.94
CA LEU A 2 -4.83 -6.94 8.26
C LEU A 2 -4.76 -7.18 6.75
N GLN A 3 -5.68 -6.62 5.99
CA GLN A 3 -5.73 -6.74 4.53
C GLN A 3 -5.71 -5.35 3.92
N ILE A 4 -4.74 -5.11 3.05
CA ILE A 4 -4.57 -3.84 2.35
C ILE A 4 -4.67 -4.17 0.87
N SER A 5 -5.64 -3.57 0.20
CA SER A 5 -5.83 -3.72 -1.23
C SER A 5 -5.63 -2.37 -1.90
N VAL A 6 -4.55 -2.26 -2.67
CA VAL A 6 -4.28 -1.08 -3.50
C VAL A 6 -4.66 -1.42 -4.92
N ARG A 7 -5.54 -0.62 -5.50
CA ARG A 7 -5.94 -0.73 -6.90
C ARG A 7 -5.49 0.52 -7.63
N PHE A 8 -4.90 0.32 -8.79
CA PHE A 8 -4.44 1.41 -9.64
C PHE A 8 -5.23 1.45 -10.93
N SER A 9 -5.60 2.66 -11.36
CA SER A 9 -6.17 2.92 -12.68
C SER A 9 -5.20 2.47 -13.79
N PRO A 10 -5.70 2.00 -14.95
CA PRO A 10 -4.85 1.63 -16.07
C PRO A 10 -3.93 2.78 -16.54
N GLU A 11 -4.36 4.03 -16.41
CA GLU A 11 -3.56 5.21 -16.72
C GLU A 11 -2.36 5.37 -15.78
N GLN A 12 -2.56 5.17 -14.47
CA GLN A 12 -1.47 5.18 -13.49
C GLN A 12 -0.52 4.00 -13.71
N VAL A 13 -1.06 2.80 -13.97
CA VAL A 13 -0.23 1.62 -14.28
C VAL A 13 0.64 1.87 -15.52
N LYS A 14 0.13 2.59 -16.51
CA LYS A 14 0.89 2.99 -17.70
C LYS A 14 1.96 4.03 -17.41
N ALA A 15 1.70 4.96 -16.50
CA ALA A 15 2.64 5.99 -16.09
C ALA A 15 3.71 5.46 -15.12
N MET A 16 3.40 4.40 -14.37
CA MET A 16 4.30 3.75 -13.43
C MET A 16 5.34 2.91 -14.15
N ARG A 17 6.57 2.96 -13.63
CA ARG A 17 7.65 2.14 -14.16
C ARG A 17 7.48 0.69 -13.76
N SER A 18 8.06 -0.19 -14.56
CA SER A 18 8.14 -1.61 -14.21
C SER A 18 8.96 -1.76 -12.93
N GLY A 19 8.35 -2.32 -11.88
CA GLY A 19 8.97 -2.44 -10.55
C GLY A 19 8.34 -1.54 -9.47
N THR A 20 7.60 -0.49 -9.84
CA THR A 20 6.93 0.40 -8.87
C THR A 20 5.98 -0.37 -7.96
N PHE A 21 5.20 -1.32 -8.49
CA PHE A 21 4.30 -2.14 -7.67
C PHE A 21 5.06 -3.02 -6.67
N ALA A 22 6.17 -3.64 -7.10
CA ALA A 22 6.96 -4.50 -6.23
C ALA A 22 7.66 -3.69 -5.13
N ALA A 23 8.20 -2.52 -5.47
CA ALA A 23 8.85 -1.63 -4.52
C ALA A 23 7.85 -1.08 -3.49
N LEU A 24 6.65 -0.67 -3.94
CA LEU A 24 5.57 -0.27 -3.06
C LEU A 24 5.16 -1.39 -2.11
N GLN A 25 5.04 -2.60 -2.66
CA GLN A 25 4.69 -3.77 -1.87
C GLN A 25 5.72 -4.00 -0.78
N GLN A 26 7.00 -4.00 -1.14
CA GLN A 26 8.10 -4.20 -0.20
C GLN A 26 8.18 -3.09 0.84
N GLU A 27 7.98 -1.81 0.51
CA GLU A 27 8.07 -0.74 1.50
C GLU A 27 6.91 -0.81 2.50
N ILE A 28 5.68 -1.06 2.03
CA ILE A 28 4.52 -1.25 2.90
C ILE A 28 4.72 -2.48 3.78
N GLU A 29 5.15 -3.61 3.22
CA GLU A 29 5.46 -4.81 3.99
C GLU A 29 6.57 -4.55 5.01
N ARG A 30 7.64 -3.85 4.64
CA ARG A 30 8.77 -3.56 5.55
C ARG A 30 8.35 -2.69 6.73
N ARG A 31 7.49 -1.70 6.50
CA ARG A 31 6.99 -0.78 7.54
C ARG A 31 5.89 -1.41 8.40
N LEU A 32 4.99 -2.18 7.80
CA LEU A 32 3.81 -2.74 8.48
C LEU A 32 4.03 -4.13 9.05
N THR A 33 4.83 -5.02 8.45
CA THR A 33 5.16 -6.36 9.00
C THR A 33 5.57 -6.36 10.47
N PRO A 34 6.47 -5.46 10.96
CA PRO A 34 6.85 -5.45 12.37
C PRO A 34 5.70 -5.10 13.33
N ARG A 35 4.68 -4.39 12.85
CA ARG A 35 3.48 -4.04 13.63
C ARG A 35 2.33 -5.05 13.41
N TYR A 36 2.24 -5.58 12.21
CA TYR A 36 1.17 -6.46 11.72
C TYR A 36 1.81 -7.67 11.02
N PRO A 37 2.24 -8.69 11.79
CA PRO A 37 2.86 -9.89 11.22
C PRO A 37 1.91 -10.72 10.35
N GLN A 38 0.60 -10.46 10.45
CA GLN A 38 -0.43 -11.05 9.59
C GLN A 38 -1.05 -9.97 8.70
N LEU A 39 -0.20 -9.31 7.92
CA LEU A 39 -0.54 -8.37 6.87
C LEU A 39 -0.70 -9.13 5.56
N TRP A 40 -1.77 -8.86 4.83
CA TRP A 40 -1.94 -9.25 3.44
C TRP A 40 -2.01 -8.01 2.59
N LEU A 41 -1.01 -7.80 1.74
CA LEU A 41 -1.00 -6.71 0.78
C LEU A 41 -1.32 -7.26 -0.60
N ASN A 42 -2.27 -6.62 -1.29
CA ASN A 42 -2.62 -6.97 -2.66
C ASN A 42 -2.61 -5.69 -3.51
N ILE A 43 -1.74 -5.68 -4.51
CA ILE A 43 -1.64 -4.57 -5.45
C ILE A 43 -2.14 -5.05 -6.81
N GLY A 44 -3.23 -4.43 -7.27
CA GLY A 44 -3.92 -4.82 -8.50
C GLY A 44 -4.22 -3.65 -9.41
N LYS A 45 -4.68 -3.99 -10.62
CA LYS A 45 -5.23 -3.03 -11.57
C LYS A 45 -6.76 -3.00 -11.44
N SER A 46 -7.36 -1.82 -11.49
CA SER A 46 -8.82 -1.65 -11.61
C SER A 46 -9.13 -0.42 -12.45
N SER A 47 -10.41 -0.24 -12.79
CA SER A 47 -10.85 0.91 -13.57
C SER A 47 -10.58 2.25 -12.87
N GLN A 48 -10.44 2.26 -11.55
CA GLN A 48 -10.17 3.45 -10.74
C GLN A 48 -9.12 3.14 -9.66
N THR A 49 -8.35 4.15 -9.29
CA THR A 49 -7.42 4.09 -8.17
C THR A 49 -8.22 4.04 -6.86
N ALA A 50 -7.99 3.01 -6.07
CA ALA A 50 -8.68 2.81 -4.79
C ALA A 50 -7.74 2.15 -3.79
N LEU A 51 -7.72 2.65 -2.57
CA LEU A 51 -7.04 2.05 -1.44
C LEU A 51 -8.08 1.54 -0.46
N ASP A 52 -8.07 0.25 -0.19
CA ASP A 52 -8.91 -0.38 0.83
C ASP A 52 -8.04 -0.94 1.96
N VAL A 53 -8.40 -0.62 3.19
CA VAL A 53 -7.75 -1.15 4.40
C VAL A 53 -8.82 -1.81 5.25
N SER A 54 -8.71 -3.13 5.37
CA SER A 54 -9.66 -4.01 6.05
C SER A 54 -8.96 -4.83 7.13
N GLY A 55 -9.64 -5.12 8.24
CA GLY A 55 -9.10 -5.97 9.31
C GLY A 55 -8.34 -5.25 10.43
N ALA A 56 -8.36 -3.91 10.45
CA ALA A 56 -7.96 -3.13 11.62
C ALA A 56 -8.96 -3.36 12.77
N ARG A 57 -8.46 -3.62 13.99
CA ARG A 57 -9.29 -3.94 15.16
C ARG A 57 -9.94 -2.74 15.83
N SER A 58 -9.45 -1.54 15.55
CA SER A 58 -9.96 -0.29 16.14
C SER A 58 -9.65 0.88 15.21
N ASP A 59 -10.44 1.96 15.31
CA ASP A 59 -10.22 3.18 14.52
C ASP A 59 -8.81 3.74 14.71
N LYS A 60 -8.25 3.66 15.92
CA LYS A 60 -6.87 4.08 16.19
C LYS A 60 -5.85 3.28 15.38
N GLU A 61 -6.06 1.98 15.27
CA GLU A 61 -5.19 1.07 14.51
C GLU A 61 -5.30 1.37 13.00
N LYS A 62 -6.54 1.56 12.51
CA LYS A 62 -6.81 1.97 11.14
C LYS A 62 -6.14 3.31 10.81
N SER A 63 -6.24 4.29 11.69
CA SER A 63 -5.60 5.60 11.53
C SER A 63 -4.07 5.50 11.51
N ASP A 64 -3.46 4.64 12.34
CA ASP A 64 -2.00 4.46 12.34
C ASP A 64 -1.51 3.83 11.02
N ILE A 65 -2.27 2.86 10.49
CA ILE A 65 -2.01 2.24 9.19
C ILE A 65 -2.17 3.26 8.07
N MET A 66 -3.25 4.04 8.07
CA MET A 66 -3.49 5.09 7.07
C MET A 66 -2.37 6.14 7.10
N ASN A 67 -1.98 6.63 8.28
CA ASN A 67 -0.85 7.56 8.42
C ASN A 67 0.46 6.95 7.91
N THR A 68 0.72 5.67 8.19
CA THR A 68 1.93 4.98 7.69
C THR A 68 1.91 4.88 6.17
N LEU A 69 0.77 4.52 5.57
CA LEU A 69 0.58 4.46 4.13
C LEU A 69 0.74 5.83 3.47
N GLU A 70 0.15 6.87 4.03
CA GLU A 70 0.30 8.25 3.56
C GLU A 70 1.77 8.68 3.62
N ALA A 71 2.47 8.39 4.72
CA ALA A 71 3.88 8.69 4.85
C ALA A 71 4.73 7.97 3.79
N ILE A 72 4.42 6.69 3.47
CA ILE A 72 5.08 5.97 2.37
C ILE A 72 4.78 6.67 1.04
N TRP A 73 3.53 7.06 0.78
CA TRP A 73 3.18 7.73 -0.48
C TRP A 73 3.85 9.10 -0.66
N GLN A 74 4.09 9.83 0.43
CA GLN A 74 4.84 11.09 0.40
C GLN A 74 6.36 10.89 0.29
N ASP A 75 6.84 9.69 0.59
CA ASP A 75 8.25 9.34 0.52
C ASP A 75 8.55 8.82 -0.89
N ASP A 76 9.21 9.61 -1.74
CA ASP A 76 9.59 9.16 -3.09
C ASP A 76 10.74 8.12 -3.08
N THR A 77 11.31 7.79 -1.92
CA THR A 77 12.51 6.94 -1.80
C THR A 77 12.29 5.50 -2.27
N TRP A 78 11.04 5.00 -2.26
CA TRP A 78 10.71 3.66 -2.74
C TRP A 78 10.42 3.61 -4.24
N LEU A 79 10.31 4.76 -4.93
CA LEU A 79 10.10 4.77 -6.37
C LEU A 79 11.39 4.35 -7.08
N PRO A 80 11.34 3.37 -8.00
CA PRO A 80 12.51 2.98 -8.78
C PRO A 80 12.94 4.14 -9.71
N GLU A 81 14.26 4.41 -9.75
CA GLU A 81 14.91 5.48 -10.54
C GLU A 81 14.67 5.41 -12.06
#